data_AF-A0A1M8A9L0-F1
#
_entry.id   AF-A0A1M8A9L0-F1
#
_cell.length_a   1.000
_cell.length_b   1.000
_cell.length_c   1.000
_cell.angle_alpha   90.00
_cell.angle_beta   90.00
_cell.angle_gamma   90.00
#
_symmetry.space_group_name_H-M   'P 1'
#
loop_
_entity.id
_entity.type
_entity.pdbx_description
1 polymer ?
#
loop_
_entity_poly.entity_id
_entity_poly.type
_entity_poly.pdbx_seq_one_letter_code
_entity_poly.pdbx_strand_id
1 'polypeptide(L)'
;MHLLKHVMGPCWPKNSCLIGRAQTLPLSSMAVRSFVASRPGRPARRSRTTSSKGYLRERKSRIDRIVDLVHAVTFAVWQALVVTPTAYVCAVFYALFLSRTSHRVILRLFLLLLIQGACIFLAIFAFFSFYHAWVPEVALAKDVWFNNTQVQNAFSGIFEASASVPLHPGHADLPVWRQEPDVDLFLVDQPYDVSLELRVAVGEESNWLGNFMIDIELLSHNGTSLYESSRPALVVKEPWMLRWGSRLYRAISQPVFSEPIAPLQVVRVPLLREIVPYASATGRWSDPKFVRTRGYKATRAQVQLRCPSNGLLLEHATLRFNAYLTGLPYLMFHYPLFSFFVFLLLFSGIEFLVAGSLWLLALVYYSWQSP
;
A
#
# COMPACT_ATOMS: atom_id res chain seq x y z
N MET A 1 14.00 -23.89 -3.82
CA MET A 1 15.34 -24.28 -4.34
C MET A 1 15.23 -25.68 -4.95
N HIS A 2 14.65 -25.76 -6.16
CA HIS A 2 14.74 -26.88 -7.11
C HIS A 2 13.87 -26.51 -8.34
N LEU A 3 14.43 -26.69 -9.55
CA LEU A 3 13.82 -26.59 -10.91
C LEU A 3 13.39 -25.16 -11.34
N LEU A 4 13.83 -24.55 -12.44
CA LEU A 4 14.18 -25.08 -13.77
C LEU A 4 15.43 -24.41 -14.37
N LYS A 5 16.22 -25.21 -15.08
CA LYS A 5 17.34 -24.84 -15.95
C LYS A 5 17.22 -25.65 -17.24
N HIS A 6 17.56 -25.03 -18.37
CA HIS A 6 17.66 -25.56 -19.74
C HIS A 6 16.31 -25.77 -20.44
N VAL A 7 16.09 -25.30 -21.68
CA VAL A 7 16.71 -25.69 -22.96
C VAL A 7 16.39 -24.54 -23.96
N MET A 8 17.25 -23.93 -24.78
CA MET A 8 17.97 -24.43 -25.96
C MET A 8 18.77 -23.26 -26.59
N GLY A 9 19.99 -23.50 -27.06
CA GLY A 9 20.59 -22.81 -28.21
C GLY A 9 21.08 -23.90 -29.19
N PRO A 10 21.95 -23.63 -30.18
CA PRO A 10 22.12 -22.49 -31.09
C PRO A 10 22.01 -22.96 -32.57
N CYS A 11 22.04 -22.05 -33.56
CA CYS A 11 22.44 -22.41 -34.94
C CYS A 11 22.93 -21.20 -35.76
N TRP A 12 24.17 -21.31 -36.25
CA TRP A 12 24.76 -20.57 -37.38
C TRP A 12 24.76 -21.50 -38.60
N PRO A 13 24.72 -20.99 -39.86
CA PRO A 13 25.94 -20.91 -40.69
C PRO A 13 25.97 -19.68 -41.63
N LYS A 14 27.12 -19.01 -41.84
CA LYS A 14 28.12 -19.13 -42.93
C LYS A 14 27.61 -18.99 -44.40
N ASN A 15 28.05 -17.88 -45.02
CA ASN A 15 28.78 -17.78 -46.31
C ASN A 15 28.11 -18.04 -47.69
N SER A 16 28.03 -16.93 -48.47
CA SER A 16 28.61 -16.72 -49.82
C SER A 16 27.82 -16.93 -51.13
N CYS A 17 27.99 -15.94 -52.04
CA CYS A 17 28.02 -15.98 -53.53
C CYS A 17 26.68 -15.99 -54.30
N LEU A 18 26.45 -15.31 -55.45
CA LEU A 18 27.27 -14.46 -56.35
C LEU A 18 26.39 -13.88 -57.50
N ILE A 19 26.91 -12.84 -58.20
CA ILE A 19 26.57 -12.31 -59.57
C ILE A 19 25.40 -11.31 -59.67
N GLY A 20 25.50 -10.11 -60.28
CA GLY A 20 26.59 -9.40 -60.95
C GLY A 20 26.09 -8.28 -61.89
N ARG A 21 26.72 -7.09 -61.84
CA ARG A 21 26.98 -6.10 -62.93
C ARG A 21 27.62 -4.83 -62.29
N ALA A 22 28.94 -4.65 -62.38
CA ALA A 22 29.67 -3.79 -63.34
C ALA A 22 29.30 -2.29 -63.21
N GLN A 23 30.18 -1.29 -63.11
CA GLN A 23 31.62 -1.13 -63.35
C GLN A 23 32.02 0.31 -62.88
N THR A 24 33.21 0.46 -62.29
CA THR A 24 34.20 1.58 -62.40
C THR A 24 33.86 3.07 -62.13
N LEU A 25 34.64 3.64 -61.19
CA LEU A 25 35.01 5.04 -60.84
C LEU A 25 35.42 5.96 -62.04
N PRO A 26 35.82 7.27 -61.92
CA PRO A 26 36.01 8.20 -60.75
C PRO A 26 35.56 9.70 -60.94
N LEU A 27 35.78 10.51 -59.89
CA LEU A 27 36.02 11.97 -59.76
C LEU A 27 35.78 12.95 -60.95
N SER A 28 34.99 14.00 -60.70
CA SER A 28 35.28 15.43 -61.00
C SER A 28 34.22 16.32 -60.30
N SER A 29 34.59 17.28 -59.43
CA SER A 29 34.87 18.71 -59.68
C SER A 29 33.66 19.64 -59.50
N MET A 30 33.91 20.77 -58.79
CA MET A 30 33.25 22.10 -58.77
C MET A 30 33.06 22.56 -57.32
N ALA A 31 34.04 23.17 -56.65
CA ALA A 31 34.68 24.47 -56.90
C ALA A 31 33.76 25.70 -56.73
N VAL A 32 33.85 26.30 -55.53
CA VAL A 32 34.05 27.73 -55.22
C VAL A 32 33.53 28.76 -56.24
N ARG A 33 32.66 29.68 -55.78
CA ARG A 33 32.58 31.03 -56.37
C ARG A 33 32.67 32.11 -55.30
N SER A 34 33.83 32.75 -55.31
CA SER A 34 34.18 33.98 -54.63
C SER A 34 33.69 35.22 -55.39
N PHE A 35 33.44 36.25 -54.59
CA PHE A 35 33.44 37.69 -54.84
C PHE A 35 34.34 38.24 -55.98
N VAL A 36 33.86 39.34 -56.58
CA VAL A 36 34.57 40.55 -57.08
C VAL A 36 34.40 40.92 -58.57
N ALA A 37 34.12 42.24 -58.73
CA ALA A 37 34.38 43.15 -59.85
C ALA A 37 33.35 43.31 -60.98
N SER A 38 32.51 44.32 -60.75
CA SER A 38 31.80 45.14 -61.71
C SER A 38 32.73 46.10 -62.46
N ARG A 39 32.72 46.06 -63.80
CA ARG A 39 32.92 47.20 -64.71
C ARG A 39 32.32 46.86 -66.08
N PRO A 40 31.46 47.73 -66.65
CA PRO A 40 31.25 47.72 -68.09
C PRO A 40 31.66 49.04 -68.74
N GLY A 41 32.33 48.93 -69.89
CA GLY A 41 32.50 50.01 -70.85
C GLY A 41 31.18 50.39 -71.53
N ARG A 42 31.11 51.66 -71.95
CA ARG A 42 30.08 52.27 -72.81
C ARG A 42 30.31 51.89 -74.31
N PRO A 43 29.49 52.37 -75.26
CA PRO A 43 28.03 52.40 -75.34
C PRO A 43 27.53 51.83 -76.70
N ALA A 44 26.32 51.29 -76.77
CA ALA A 44 25.69 51.05 -78.08
C ALA A 44 24.17 51.23 -78.03
N ARG A 45 23.75 52.26 -78.77
CA ARG A 45 22.54 52.29 -79.61
C ARG A 45 21.19 52.13 -78.92
N ARG A 46 20.66 53.30 -78.59
CA ARG A 46 19.24 53.66 -78.54
C ARG A 46 18.45 52.95 -79.66
N SER A 47 17.69 51.91 -79.33
CA SER A 47 16.46 51.58 -80.05
C SER A 47 15.29 51.79 -79.08
N ARG A 48 14.56 52.87 -79.33
CA ARG A 48 13.20 53.04 -78.84
C ARG A 48 12.36 51.97 -79.54
N THR A 49 12.06 50.89 -78.85
CA THR A 49 10.82 50.15 -79.09
C THR A 49 9.97 50.33 -77.85
N THR A 50 9.14 51.35 -77.92
CA THR A 50 7.94 51.52 -77.12
C THR A 50 7.02 50.32 -77.39
N SER A 51 7.30 49.17 -76.76
CA SER A 51 6.40 48.03 -76.77
C SER A 51 5.40 48.25 -75.64
N SER A 52 4.36 48.96 -76.03
CA SER A 52 3.04 48.97 -75.43
C SER A 52 2.57 47.53 -75.13
N LYS A 53 2.93 47.02 -73.95
CA LYS A 53 2.15 45.98 -73.28
C LYS A 53 1.34 46.67 -72.21
N GLY A 54 0.06 46.83 -72.55
CA GLY A 54 -0.93 47.54 -71.77
C GLY A 54 -0.82 47.18 -70.31
N TYR A 55 -0.63 48.22 -69.50
CA TYR A 55 -1.13 48.23 -68.15
C TYR A 55 -2.65 48.08 -68.27
N LEU A 56 -3.12 46.84 -68.37
CA LEU A 56 -4.39 46.47 -67.78
C LEU A 56 -4.17 46.67 -66.30
N ARG A 57 -4.36 47.93 -65.88
CA ARG A 57 -4.59 48.32 -64.50
C ARG A 57 -5.95 47.73 -64.17
N GLU A 58 -5.97 46.40 -64.04
CA GLU A 58 -7.09 45.64 -63.55
C GLU A 58 -7.40 46.28 -62.21
N ARG A 59 -8.50 47.03 -62.21
CA ARG A 59 -8.90 47.89 -61.12
C ARG A 59 -9.42 46.95 -60.05
N LYS A 60 -8.50 46.20 -59.41
CA LYS A 60 -8.81 45.28 -58.31
C LYS A 60 -9.73 46.05 -57.41
N SER A 61 -10.92 45.49 -57.25
CA SER A 61 -12.01 46.17 -56.58
C SER A 61 -11.50 46.59 -55.21
N ARG A 62 -12.05 47.67 -54.66
CA ARG A 62 -11.60 48.14 -53.34
C ARG A 62 -11.65 47.01 -52.30
N ILE A 63 -12.54 46.04 -52.53
CA ILE A 63 -12.74 44.80 -51.76
C ILE A 63 -11.55 43.85 -51.91
N ASP A 64 -11.07 43.56 -53.12
CA ASP A 64 -9.95 42.61 -53.32
C ASP A 64 -8.65 43.06 -52.63
N ARG A 65 -8.40 44.38 -52.62
CA ARG A 65 -7.25 44.95 -51.89
C ARG A 65 -7.39 44.86 -50.38
N ILE A 66 -8.62 44.96 -49.86
CA ILE A 66 -8.88 44.78 -48.43
C ILE A 66 -8.72 43.31 -48.07
N VAL A 67 -9.20 42.38 -48.90
CA VAL A 67 -9.04 40.93 -48.68
C VAL A 67 -7.56 40.53 -48.69
N ASP A 68 -6.78 41.01 -49.65
CA ASP A 68 -5.33 40.76 -49.69
C ASP A 68 -4.59 41.34 -48.47
N LEU A 69 -5.00 42.54 -48.02
CA LEU A 69 -4.42 43.17 -46.82
C LEU A 69 -4.78 42.39 -45.56
N VAL A 70 -6.03 41.96 -45.42
CA VAL A 70 -6.49 41.15 -44.28
C VAL A 70 -5.76 39.81 -44.27
N HIS A 71 -5.61 39.14 -45.42
CA HIS A 71 -4.83 37.90 -45.53
C HIS A 71 -3.35 38.10 -45.18
N ALA A 72 -2.74 39.20 -45.63
CA ALA A 72 -1.35 39.50 -45.30
C ALA A 72 -1.15 39.79 -43.81
N VAL A 73 -2.09 40.53 -43.19
CA VAL A 73 -2.06 40.84 -41.77
C VAL A 73 -2.33 39.60 -40.93
N THR A 74 -3.31 38.77 -41.27
CA THR A 74 -3.60 37.53 -40.53
C THR A 74 -2.44 36.54 -40.64
N PHE A 75 -1.81 36.42 -41.81
CA PHE A 75 -0.63 35.58 -41.97
C PHE A 75 0.57 36.12 -41.18
N ALA A 76 0.82 37.44 -41.19
CA ALA A 76 1.88 38.05 -40.41
C ALA A 76 1.66 37.90 -38.89
N VAL A 77 0.42 38.04 -38.44
CA VAL A 77 0.02 37.82 -37.04
C VAL A 77 0.20 36.35 -36.65
N TRP A 78 -0.24 35.41 -37.48
CA TRP A 78 -0.02 33.97 -37.27
C TRP A 78 1.47 33.62 -37.19
N GLN A 79 2.27 34.20 -38.09
CA GLN A 79 3.70 33.95 -38.16
C GLN A 79 4.43 34.52 -36.93
N ALA A 80 4.02 35.69 -36.43
CA ALA A 80 4.61 36.34 -35.26
C ALA A 80 4.15 35.78 -33.90
N LEU A 81 2.90 35.32 -33.79
CA LEU A 81 2.33 34.81 -32.53
C LEU A 81 2.46 33.29 -32.36
N VAL A 82 2.52 32.54 -33.46
CA VAL A 82 2.51 31.07 -33.39
C VAL A 82 3.81 30.50 -33.94
N VAL A 83 4.20 30.85 -35.17
CA VAL A 83 5.32 30.18 -35.85
C VAL A 83 6.69 30.58 -35.25
N THR A 84 6.95 31.86 -35.02
CA THR A 84 8.22 32.30 -34.43
C THR A 84 8.42 31.80 -33.00
N PRO A 85 7.48 31.92 -32.04
CA PRO A 85 7.71 31.42 -30.68
C PRO A 85 7.81 29.90 -30.65
N THR A 86 7.03 29.16 -31.43
CA THR A 86 7.15 27.69 -31.50
C THR A 86 8.50 27.26 -32.09
N ALA A 87 8.99 27.94 -33.13
CA ALA A 87 10.31 27.68 -33.69
C ALA A 87 11.44 27.96 -32.68
N TYR A 88 11.35 29.02 -31.87
CA TYR A 88 12.32 29.29 -30.80
C TYR A 88 12.26 28.23 -29.70
N VAL A 89 11.08 27.82 -29.27
CA VAL A 89 10.91 26.74 -28.27
C VAL A 89 11.49 25.42 -28.80
N CYS A 90 11.22 25.07 -30.06
CA CYS A 90 11.80 23.89 -30.70
C CYS A 90 13.33 24.01 -30.82
N ALA A 91 13.87 25.14 -31.24
CA ALA A 91 15.31 25.35 -31.36
C ALA A 91 16.03 25.25 -30.01
N VAL A 92 15.43 25.80 -28.94
CA VAL A 92 15.93 25.66 -27.57
C VAL A 92 15.87 24.21 -27.12
N PHE A 93 14.77 23.49 -27.38
CA PHE A 93 14.64 22.06 -27.09
C PHE A 93 15.73 21.24 -27.82
N TYR A 94 15.92 21.47 -29.11
CA TYR A 94 16.95 20.79 -29.90
C TYR A 94 18.36 21.14 -29.40
N ALA A 95 18.63 22.38 -29.03
CA ALA A 95 19.93 22.78 -28.48
C ALA A 95 20.20 22.13 -27.11
N LEU A 96 19.17 21.99 -26.27
CA LEU A 96 19.25 21.36 -24.95
C LEU A 96 19.46 19.84 -25.06
N PHE A 97 18.73 19.15 -25.93
CA PHE A 97 18.79 17.68 -26.01
C PHE A 97 19.83 17.15 -27.01
N LEU A 98 20.13 17.86 -28.09
CA LEU A 98 20.98 17.38 -29.19
C LEU A 98 22.44 17.86 -29.12
N SER A 99 22.77 18.76 -28.18
CA SER A 99 24.16 19.21 -27.97
C SER A 99 25.03 18.09 -27.36
N ARG A 100 26.28 17.95 -27.85
CA ARG A 100 27.25 16.93 -27.41
C ARG A 100 27.59 17.00 -25.91
N THR A 101 27.57 18.19 -25.32
CA THR A 101 27.84 18.39 -23.89
C THR A 101 26.62 18.05 -23.04
N SER A 102 25.45 18.50 -23.48
CA SER A 102 24.18 18.22 -22.82
C SER A 102 23.85 16.73 -22.81
N HIS A 103 24.13 16.00 -23.89
CA HIS A 103 23.89 14.55 -23.96
C HIS A 103 24.63 13.79 -22.85
N ARG A 104 25.88 14.15 -22.53
CA ARG A 104 26.64 13.51 -21.43
C ARG A 104 26.05 13.83 -20.06
N VAL A 105 25.60 15.08 -19.86
CA VAL A 105 24.95 15.50 -18.61
C VAL A 105 23.61 14.81 -18.43
N ILE A 106 22.80 14.76 -19.49
CA ILE A 106 21.49 14.08 -19.51
C ILE A 106 21.66 12.59 -19.23
N LEU A 107 22.61 11.91 -19.88
CA LEU A 107 22.89 10.49 -19.59
C LEU A 107 23.30 10.25 -18.13
N ARG A 108 24.16 11.12 -17.57
CA ARG A 108 24.56 11.03 -16.15
C ARG A 108 23.40 11.27 -15.21
N LEU A 109 22.56 12.28 -15.48
CA LEU A 109 21.36 12.57 -14.71
C LEU A 109 20.37 11.41 -14.79
N PHE A 110 20.18 10.84 -15.98
CA PHE A 110 19.30 9.69 -16.20
C PHE A 110 19.81 8.45 -15.45
N LEU A 111 21.11 8.15 -15.53
CA LEU A 111 21.72 7.07 -14.76
C LEU A 111 21.56 7.30 -13.25
N LEU A 112 21.78 8.51 -12.76
CA LEU A 112 21.61 8.87 -11.35
C LEU A 112 20.14 8.71 -10.91
N LEU A 113 19.19 9.12 -11.75
CA LEU A 113 17.76 8.95 -11.51
C LEU A 113 17.35 7.48 -11.50
N LEU A 114 17.90 6.67 -12.41
CA LEU A 114 17.67 5.21 -12.40
C LEU A 114 18.22 4.55 -11.13
N ILE A 115 19.44 4.92 -10.71
CA ILE A 115 20.04 4.40 -9.48
C ILE A 115 19.17 4.79 -8.27
N GLN A 116 18.78 6.07 -8.17
CA GLN A 116 17.90 6.54 -7.10
C GLN A 116 16.54 5.83 -7.12
N GLY A 117 15.96 5.63 -8.30
CA GLY A 117 14.71 4.89 -8.46
C GLY A 117 14.83 3.43 -8.02
N ALA A 118 15.96 2.77 -8.32
CA ALA A 118 16.24 1.42 -7.87
C ALA A 118 16.38 1.33 -6.34
N CYS A 119 17.07 2.29 -5.72
CA CYS A 119 17.17 2.39 -4.25
C CYS A 119 15.79 2.60 -3.61
N ILE A 120 14.96 3.50 -4.15
CA ILE A 120 13.59 3.71 -3.67
C ILE A 120 12.78 2.43 -3.78
N PHE A 121 12.89 1.69 -4.89
CA PHE A 121 12.18 0.43 -5.08
C PHE A 121 12.61 -0.63 -4.05
N LEU A 122 13.92 -0.80 -3.83
CA LEU A 122 14.45 -1.71 -2.82
C LEU A 122 14.01 -1.32 -1.41
N ALA A 123 14.02 -0.02 -1.09
CA ALA A 123 13.53 0.51 0.18
C ALA A 123 12.05 0.20 0.41
N ILE A 124 11.19 0.35 -0.61
CA ILE A 124 9.77 0.00 -0.53
C ILE A 124 9.63 -1.50 -0.25
N PHE A 125 10.31 -2.35 -1.03
CA PHE A 125 10.25 -3.79 -0.85
C PHE A 125 10.75 -4.23 0.55
N ALA A 126 11.85 -3.63 1.01
CA ALA A 126 12.40 -3.85 2.34
C ALA A 126 11.44 -3.41 3.45
N PHE A 127 10.71 -2.30 3.28
CA PHE A 127 9.70 -1.88 4.23
C PHE A 127 8.54 -2.88 4.31
N PHE A 128 8.02 -3.34 3.17
CA PHE A 128 6.94 -4.34 3.15
C PHE A 128 7.36 -5.65 3.80
N SER A 129 8.55 -6.17 3.48
CA SER A 129 9.06 -7.39 4.10
C SER A 129 9.27 -7.22 5.60
N PHE A 130 9.83 -6.08 6.03
CA PHE A 130 10.01 -5.76 7.43
C PHE A 130 8.68 -5.61 8.19
N TYR A 131 7.71 -4.92 7.59
CA TYR A 131 6.37 -4.75 8.15
C TYR A 131 5.70 -6.10 8.39
N HIS A 132 5.70 -6.99 7.38
CA HIS A 132 5.08 -8.30 7.52
C HIS A 132 5.85 -9.27 8.41
N ALA A 133 7.17 -9.13 8.52
CA ALA A 133 7.97 -9.98 9.42
C ALA A 133 7.88 -9.54 10.89
N TRP A 134 7.69 -8.24 11.15
CA TRP A 134 7.81 -7.68 12.50
C TRP A 134 6.48 -7.26 13.14
N VAL A 135 5.49 -6.86 12.35
CA VAL A 135 4.16 -6.49 12.86
C VAL A 135 3.31 -7.77 12.94
N PRO A 136 3.01 -8.27 14.14
CA PRO A 136 2.20 -9.47 14.28
C PRO A 136 0.73 -9.19 13.96
N GLU A 137 -0.06 -10.25 13.81
CA GLU A 137 -1.51 -10.13 13.73
C GLU A 137 -2.07 -9.52 15.03
N VAL A 138 -2.72 -8.36 14.90
CA VAL A 138 -3.02 -7.48 16.04
C VAL A 138 -4.26 -7.90 16.81
N ALA A 139 -5.18 -8.60 16.17
CA ALA A 139 -6.43 -9.01 16.80
C ALA A 139 -6.78 -10.42 16.38
N LEU A 140 -6.83 -11.29 17.38
CA LEU A 140 -7.31 -12.64 17.25
C LEU A 140 -8.64 -12.75 17.98
N ALA A 141 -9.64 -13.37 17.35
CA ALA A 141 -10.94 -13.60 17.92
C ALA A 141 -11.29 -15.09 17.90
N LYS A 142 -11.90 -15.57 18.99
CA LYS A 142 -12.38 -16.93 19.12
C LYS A 142 -13.81 -16.92 19.63
N ASP A 143 -14.69 -17.68 18.99
CA ASP A 143 -16.09 -17.73 19.40
C ASP A 143 -16.24 -18.53 20.69
N VAL A 144 -17.13 -18.08 21.56
CA VAL A 144 -17.39 -18.68 22.87
C VAL A 144 -18.79 -19.27 22.85
N TRP A 145 -18.86 -20.59 22.87
CA TRP A 145 -20.10 -21.33 22.96
C TRP A 145 -20.38 -21.68 24.42
N PHE A 146 -21.32 -20.96 25.03
CA PHE A 146 -21.75 -21.26 26.39
C PHE A 146 -22.59 -22.52 26.41
N ASN A 147 -22.19 -23.47 27.26
CA ASN A 147 -23.05 -24.58 27.60
C ASN A 147 -23.90 -24.17 28.81
N ASN A 148 -25.21 -24.29 28.68
CA ASN A 148 -26.12 -24.12 29.80
C ASN A 148 -26.05 -25.36 30.68
N THR A 149 -24.94 -25.55 31.39
CA THR A 149 -24.91 -26.45 32.52
C THR A 149 -25.70 -25.78 33.63
N GLN A 150 -27.01 -26.00 33.64
CA GLN A 150 -27.91 -25.52 34.68
C GLN A 150 -27.55 -26.20 36.01
N VAL A 151 -26.48 -25.75 36.65
CA VAL A 151 -26.33 -25.90 38.10
C VAL A 151 -27.04 -24.69 38.69
N GLN A 152 -28.38 -24.72 38.61
CA GLN A 152 -29.19 -23.81 39.38
C GLN A 152 -29.02 -24.26 40.83
N ASN A 153 -28.02 -23.69 41.50
CA ASN A 153 -27.88 -23.86 42.93
C ASN A 153 -29.14 -23.24 43.55
N ALA A 154 -30.15 -24.07 43.78
CA ALA A 154 -31.48 -23.68 44.26
C ALA A 154 -31.41 -22.86 45.57
N PHE A 155 -30.26 -22.89 46.24
CA PHE A 155 -29.96 -22.17 47.47
C PHE A 155 -29.45 -20.74 47.26
N SER A 156 -28.87 -20.38 46.11
CA SER A 156 -28.24 -19.05 45.88
C SER A 156 -28.96 -18.17 44.86
N GLY A 157 -29.85 -18.72 44.03
CA GLY A 157 -30.57 -17.94 43.00
C GLY A 157 -29.66 -17.34 41.91
N ILE A 158 -28.41 -17.81 41.80
CA ILE A 158 -27.42 -17.36 40.82
C ILE A 158 -27.51 -18.28 39.60
N PHE A 159 -27.58 -17.68 38.41
CA PHE A 159 -27.42 -18.39 37.15
C PHE A 159 -25.95 -18.40 36.75
N GLU A 160 -25.41 -19.59 36.50
CA GLU A 160 -24.03 -19.80 36.09
C GLU A 160 -23.99 -20.47 34.72
N ALA A 161 -23.38 -19.80 33.74
CA ALA A 161 -23.11 -20.36 32.42
C ALA A 161 -21.60 -20.51 32.25
N SER A 162 -21.16 -21.68 31.82
CA SER A 162 -19.73 -21.98 31.63
C SER A 162 -19.43 -22.38 30.18
N ALA A 163 -18.29 -21.94 29.68
CA ALA A 163 -17.79 -22.25 28.35
C ALA A 163 -16.32 -22.64 28.43
N SER A 164 -15.95 -23.75 27.81
CA SER A 164 -14.56 -24.13 27.61
C SER A 164 -14.16 -23.83 26.17
N VAL A 165 -13.28 -22.86 25.97
CA VAL A 165 -12.81 -22.41 24.66
C VAL A 165 -11.41 -22.98 24.42
N PRO A 166 -11.20 -23.79 23.38
CA PRO A 166 -9.88 -24.23 22.99
C PRO A 166 -9.11 -23.09 22.33
N LEU A 167 -7.90 -22.80 22.83
CA LEU A 167 -6.98 -21.77 22.33
C LEU A 167 -5.89 -22.34 21.41
N HIS A 168 -6.09 -23.56 20.92
CA HIS A 168 -5.23 -24.17 19.91
C HIS A 168 -6.02 -24.26 18.60
N PRO A 169 -5.35 -24.18 17.44
CA PRO A 169 -5.93 -24.42 16.12
C PRO A 169 -6.26 -25.92 15.91
N GLY A 170 -7.04 -26.54 16.79
CA GLY A 170 -7.28 -27.98 16.73
C GLY A 170 -8.74 -28.34 16.96
N HIS A 171 -9.33 -28.98 15.96
CA HIS A 171 -10.47 -29.91 16.00
C HIS A 171 -11.84 -29.45 16.54
N ALA A 172 -11.93 -28.36 17.30
CA ALA A 172 -13.17 -28.02 18.02
C ALA A 172 -14.13 -27.11 17.24
N ASP A 173 -13.61 -26.24 16.37
CA ASP A 173 -14.44 -25.22 15.70
C ASP A 173 -14.60 -25.48 14.20
N LEU A 174 -13.64 -26.18 13.60
CA LEU A 174 -13.70 -26.57 12.20
C LEU A 174 -14.36 -27.95 12.12
N PRO A 175 -15.28 -28.16 11.16
CA PRO A 175 -15.87 -29.48 11.02
C PRO A 175 -14.77 -30.47 10.60
N VAL A 176 -14.93 -31.74 10.99
CA VAL A 176 -13.92 -32.82 10.91
C VAL A 176 -13.19 -32.92 9.56
N TRP A 177 -13.79 -32.44 8.46
CA TRP A 177 -13.29 -32.49 7.09
C TRP A 177 -12.48 -31.27 6.64
N ARG A 178 -12.40 -30.20 7.45
CA ARG A 178 -11.61 -28.98 7.20
C ARG A 178 -10.54 -28.82 8.27
N GLN A 179 -9.69 -29.84 8.40
CA GLN A 179 -8.56 -29.78 9.31
C GLN A 179 -7.48 -28.89 8.68
N GLU A 180 -7.27 -27.73 9.29
CA GLU A 180 -6.14 -26.86 8.98
C GLU A 180 -4.89 -27.36 9.73
N PRO A 181 -3.67 -27.07 9.24
CA PRO A 181 -2.45 -27.41 9.96
C PRO A 181 -2.42 -26.74 11.34
N ASP A 182 -1.81 -27.41 12.33
CA ASP A 182 -1.61 -26.86 13.68
C ASP A 182 -0.70 -25.62 13.63
N VAL A 183 -1.29 -24.44 13.43
CA VAL A 183 -0.60 -23.14 13.50
C VAL A 183 -0.86 -22.47 14.84
N ASP A 184 0.20 -22.29 15.62
CA ASP A 184 0.11 -21.68 16.95
C ASP A 184 -0.63 -20.35 16.92
N LEU A 185 -1.71 -20.31 17.69
CA LEU A 185 -2.64 -19.20 17.76
C LEU A 185 -2.00 -17.92 18.32
N PHE A 186 -0.99 -18.09 19.17
CA PHE A 186 -0.27 -17.01 19.82
C PHE A 186 1.19 -17.04 19.41
N LEU A 187 1.78 -15.86 19.30
CA LEU A 187 3.22 -15.72 19.12
C LEU A 187 3.96 -15.93 20.45
N VAL A 188 5.16 -16.48 20.36
CA VAL A 188 6.05 -16.69 21.50
C VAL A 188 6.43 -15.34 22.10
N ASP A 189 6.31 -15.21 23.42
CA ASP A 189 6.71 -14.04 24.22
C ASP A 189 6.01 -12.73 23.84
N GLN A 190 4.89 -12.81 23.11
CA GLN A 190 4.08 -11.65 22.74
C GLN A 190 3.01 -11.39 23.81
N PRO A 191 2.93 -10.17 24.37
CA PRO A 191 1.84 -9.80 25.28
C PRO A 191 0.54 -9.53 24.51
N TYR A 192 -0.59 -9.89 25.13
CA TYR A 192 -1.94 -9.71 24.63
C TYR A 192 -2.87 -9.15 25.71
N ASP A 193 -3.82 -8.33 25.29
CA ASP A 193 -4.97 -7.90 26.07
C ASP A 193 -6.17 -8.77 25.74
N VAL A 194 -6.80 -9.35 26.77
CA VAL A 194 -7.96 -10.23 26.61
C VAL A 194 -9.22 -9.45 26.93
N SER A 195 -10.14 -9.41 25.98
CA SER A 195 -11.47 -8.84 26.16
C SER A 195 -12.54 -9.81 25.72
N LEU A 196 -13.63 -9.90 26.48
CA LEU A 196 -14.81 -10.66 26.07
C LEU A 196 -15.84 -9.68 25.50
N GLU A 197 -16.30 -9.96 24.30
CA GLU A 197 -17.35 -9.20 23.64
C GLU A 197 -18.62 -10.06 23.60
N LEU A 198 -19.64 -9.62 24.33
CA LEU A 198 -20.93 -10.27 24.48
C LEU A 198 -21.97 -9.52 23.66
N ARG A 199 -22.70 -10.22 22.80
CA ARG A 199 -23.88 -9.71 22.10
C ARG A 199 -25.11 -10.16 22.86
N VAL A 200 -25.74 -9.22 23.55
CA VAL A 200 -26.88 -9.46 24.42
C VAL A 200 -28.13 -8.91 23.75
N ALA A 201 -29.16 -9.74 23.65
CA ALA A 201 -30.46 -9.30 23.17
C ALA A 201 -31.13 -8.42 24.25
N VAL A 202 -31.51 -7.20 23.89
CA VAL A 202 -32.19 -6.28 24.80
C VAL A 202 -33.69 -6.59 24.80
N GLY A 203 -34.13 -7.36 25.78
CA GLY A 203 -35.51 -7.77 26.01
C GLY A 203 -36.00 -7.32 27.39
N GLU A 204 -37.29 -7.50 27.68
CA GLU A 204 -37.83 -7.17 29.00
C GLU A 204 -37.20 -8.03 30.11
N GLU A 205 -36.79 -9.25 29.76
CA GLU A 205 -36.10 -10.17 30.65
C GLU A 205 -34.63 -9.80 30.90
N SER A 206 -33.87 -9.36 29.89
CA SER A 206 -32.49 -8.90 30.13
C SER A 206 -32.44 -7.53 30.83
N ASN A 207 -33.52 -6.75 30.78
CA ASN A 207 -33.58 -5.39 31.31
C ASN A 207 -33.54 -5.33 32.86
N TRP A 208 -33.77 -6.45 33.54
CA TRP A 208 -33.64 -6.54 35.01
C TRP A 208 -32.32 -7.19 35.46
N LEU A 209 -31.48 -7.67 34.53
CA LEU A 209 -30.25 -8.42 34.85
C LEU A 209 -29.11 -7.58 35.48
N GLY A 210 -29.18 -6.25 35.41
CA GLY A 210 -28.29 -5.34 36.13
C GLY A 210 -26.79 -5.63 35.90
N ASN A 211 -26.02 -5.65 36.98
CA ASN A 211 -24.61 -6.04 36.97
C ASN A 211 -24.49 -7.57 37.00
N PHE A 212 -23.65 -8.12 36.14
CA PHE A 212 -23.26 -9.53 36.15
C PHE A 212 -21.74 -9.66 36.21
N MET A 213 -21.24 -10.79 36.68
CA MET A 213 -19.82 -11.06 36.80
C MET A 213 -19.36 -11.99 35.66
N ILE A 214 -18.19 -11.69 35.11
CA ILE A 214 -17.52 -12.50 34.11
C ILE A 214 -16.20 -12.95 34.70
N ASP A 215 -16.00 -14.25 34.74
CA ASP A 215 -14.75 -14.86 35.16
C ASP A 215 -14.09 -15.53 33.96
N ILE A 216 -12.78 -15.39 33.89
CA ILE A 216 -11.97 -16.09 32.91
C ILE A 216 -10.75 -16.71 33.58
N GLU A 217 -10.48 -17.95 33.19
CA GLU A 217 -9.31 -18.69 33.58
C GLU A 217 -8.58 -19.19 32.33
N LEU A 218 -7.30 -18.90 32.20
CA LEU A 218 -6.44 -19.44 31.16
C LEU A 218 -5.71 -20.66 31.71
N LEU A 219 -5.90 -21.79 31.05
CA LEU A 219 -5.39 -23.09 31.46
C LEU A 219 -4.30 -23.56 30.51
N SER A 220 -3.26 -24.17 31.07
CA SER A 220 -2.25 -24.91 30.31
C SER A 220 -2.82 -26.25 29.80
N HIS A 221 -2.06 -26.93 28.94
CA HIS A 221 -2.37 -28.30 28.49
C HIS A 221 -2.64 -29.26 29.66
N ASN A 222 -1.92 -29.09 30.77
CA ASN A 222 -2.06 -29.96 31.95
C ASN A 222 -3.22 -29.56 32.87
N GLY A 223 -4.04 -28.58 32.48
CA GLY A 223 -5.14 -28.05 33.30
C GLY A 223 -4.68 -27.16 34.45
N THR A 224 -3.42 -26.72 34.47
CA THR A 224 -2.93 -25.78 35.48
C THR A 224 -3.39 -24.36 35.13
N SER A 225 -3.97 -23.67 36.10
CA SER A 225 -4.31 -22.25 36.01
C SER A 225 -3.07 -21.39 35.79
N LEU A 226 -3.06 -20.63 34.69
CA LEU A 226 -1.99 -19.69 34.35
C LEU A 226 -2.39 -18.27 34.76
N TYR A 227 -3.61 -17.87 34.41
CA TYR A 227 -4.15 -16.55 34.70
C TYR A 227 -5.63 -16.67 35.06
N GLU A 228 -6.06 -15.90 36.04
CA GLU A 228 -7.45 -15.82 36.48
C GLU A 228 -7.85 -14.35 36.62
N SER A 229 -9.05 -14.01 36.17
CA SER A 229 -9.61 -12.67 36.43
C SER A 229 -11.13 -12.69 36.47
N SER A 230 -11.67 -11.85 37.36
CA SER A 230 -13.11 -11.62 37.54
C SER A 230 -13.43 -10.15 37.32
N ARG A 231 -14.37 -9.85 36.42
CA ARG A 231 -14.78 -8.47 36.10
C ARG A 231 -16.30 -8.30 36.13
N PRO A 232 -16.82 -7.23 36.75
CA PRO A 232 -18.23 -6.88 36.62
C PRO A 232 -18.49 -6.28 35.24
N ALA A 233 -19.66 -6.59 34.70
CA ALA A 233 -20.17 -6.09 33.45
C ALA A 233 -21.60 -5.59 33.67
N LEU A 234 -21.99 -4.56 32.93
CA LEU A 234 -23.31 -3.95 33.04
C LEU A 234 -23.94 -3.89 31.66
N VAL A 235 -25.16 -4.40 31.55
CA VAL A 235 -26.05 -4.16 30.42
C VAL A 235 -26.66 -2.76 30.61
N VAL A 236 -26.28 -1.80 29.76
CA VAL A 236 -26.77 -0.41 29.89
C VAL A 236 -28.22 -0.36 29.46
N LYS A 237 -29.10 0.08 30.37
CA LYS A 237 -30.52 0.25 30.08
C LYS A 237 -30.74 1.46 29.18
N GLU A 238 -31.39 1.24 28.04
CA GLU A 238 -31.87 2.34 27.21
C GLU A 238 -33.15 2.92 27.82
N PRO A 239 -33.25 4.25 28.00
CA PRO A 239 -34.48 4.87 28.45
C PRO A 239 -35.60 4.63 27.42
N TRP A 240 -36.83 4.47 27.90
CA TRP A 240 -37.96 4.08 27.07
C TRP A 240 -38.15 4.98 25.84
N MET A 241 -37.97 6.30 25.97
CA MET A 241 -38.13 7.25 24.88
C MET A 241 -37.16 7.00 23.72
N LEU A 242 -35.88 6.69 24.01
CA LEU A 242 -34.88 6.36 22.98
C LEU A 242 -35.18 5.02 22.31
N ARG A 243 -35.68 4.05 23.08
CA ARG A 243 -36.13 2.76 22.54
C ARG A 243 -37.32 2.92 21.58
N TRP A 244 -38.27 3.80 21.91
CA TRP A 244 -39.41 4.11 21.03
C TRP A 244 -38.99 4.91 19.80
N GLY A 245 -38.16 5.93 19.98
CA GLY A 245 -37.63 6.73 18.87
C GLY A 245 -36.82 5.89 17.87
N SER A 246 -35.97 4.99 18.35
CA SER A 246 -35.21 4.08 17.50
C SER A 246 -36.09 3.07 16.77
N ARG A 247 -37.15 2.55 17.42
CA ARG A 247 -38.15 1.69 16.75
C ARG A 247 -38.92 2.45 15.67
N LEU A 248 -39.36 3.67 15.94
CA LEU A 248 -40.07 4.50 14.97
C LEU A 248 -39.16 4.87 13.79
N TYR A 249 -37.92 5.29 14.06
CA TYR A 249 -36.94 5.56 13.03
C TYR A 249 -36.67 4.32 12.16
N ARG A 250 -36.46 3.16 12.77
CA ARG A 250 -36.29 1.90 12.03
C ARG A 250 -37.52 1.57 11.19
N ALA A 251 -38.73 1.68 11.74
CA ALA A 251 -39.98 1.42 11.04
C ALA A 251 -40.22 2.36 9.83
N ILE A 252 -39.74 3.61 9.91
CA ILE A 252 -39.79 4.56 8.77
C ILE A 252 -38.68 4.26 7.76
N SER A 253 -37.48 3.89 8.24
CA SER A 253 -36.29 3.69 7.41
C SER A 253 -36.21 2.33 6.70
N GLN A 254 -36.91 1.31 7.20
CA GLN A 254 -36.89 -0.05 6.64
C GLN A 254 -38.29 -0.45 6.16
N PRO A 255 -38.49 -0.72 4.85
CA PRO A 255 -39.80 -1.09 4.32
C PRO A 255 -40.17 -2.53 4.71
N VAL A 256 -41.39 -2.69 5.24
CA VAL A 256 -42.38 -3.81 5.38
C VAL A 256 -41.93 -5.30 5.35
N PHE A 257 -40.77 -5.68 4.80
CA PHE A 257 -40.31 -7.07 4.66
C PHE A 257 -38.99 -7.39 5.38
N SER A 258 -38.40 -6.45 6.11
CA SER A 258 -37.26 -6.76 6.99
C SER A 258 -37.76 -7.33 8.32
N GLU A 259 -37.27 -8.50 8.71
CA GLU A 259 -37.52 -9.08 10.03
C GLU A 259 -37.18 -8.07 11.14
N PRO A 260 -38.00 -7.95 12.20
CA PRO A 260 -37.71 -7.06 13.31
C PRO A 260 -36.47 -7.57 14.06
N ILE A 261 -35.29 -7.05 13.70
CA ILE A 261 -34.04 -7.33 14.40
C ILE A 261 -34.20 -6.85 15.84
N ALA A 262 -34.11 -7.77 16.80
CA ALA A 262 -34.10 -7.43 18.22
C ALA A 262 -32.97 -6.41 18.48
N PRO A 263 -33.20 -5.35 19.27
CA PRO A 263 -32.13 -4.43 19.60
C PRO A 263 -31.00 -5.20 20.30
N LEU A 264 -29.83 -5.19 19.68
CA LEU A 264 -28.64 -5.89 20.15
C LEU A 264 -27.72 -4.91 20.83
N GLN A 265 -27.28 -5.25 22.04
CA GLN A 265 -26.26 -4.52 22.75
C GLN A 265 -24.97 -5.31 22.77
N VAL A 266 -23.90 -4.67 22.32
CA VAL A 266 -22.55 -5.24 22.36
C VAL A 266 -21.87 -4.75 23.64
N VAL A 267 -21.62 -5.66 24.58
CA VAL A 267 -20.92 -5.38 25.84
C VAL A 267 -19.50 -5.92 25.72
N ARG A 268 -18.52 -5.02 25.69
CA ARG A 268 -17.09 -5.38 25.64
C ARG A 268 -16.46 -5.17 27.01
N VAL A 269 -15.91 -6.24 27.58
CA VAL A 269 -15.34 -6.24 28.93
C VAL A 269 -13.86 -6.62 28.85
N PRO A 270 -12.93 -5.74 29.27
CA PRO A 270 -11.51 -6.08 29.35
C PRO A 270 -11.27 -6.95 30.58
N LEU A 271 -10.81 -8.19 30.37
CA LEU A 271 -10.63 -9.18 31.44
C LEU A 271 -9.19 -9.15 31.96
N LEU A 272 -8.24 -9.41 31.06
CA LEU A 272 -6.80 -9.48 31.33
C LEU A 272 -6.06 -8.44 30.48
N ARG A 273 -4.96 -7.90 31.00
CA ARG A 273 -4.11 -6.92 30.31
C ARG A 273 -2.66 -7.38 30.30
N GLU A 274 -1.97 -7.14 29.20
CA GLU A 274 -0.54 -7.39 29.01
C GLU A 274 -0.09 -8.81 29.40
N ILE A 275 -0.95 -9.82 29.19
CA ILE A 275 -0.62 -11.20 29.52
C ILE A 275 0.15 -11.87 28.39
N VAL A 276 1.05 -12.79 28.71
CA VAL A 276 1.77 -13.59 27.71
C VAL A 276 1.17 -15.00 27.70
N PRO A 277 0.28 -15.33 26.75
CA PRO A 277 -0.37 -16.64 26.73
C PRO A 277 0.58 -17.77 26.27
N TYR A 278 1.64 -17.44 25.55
CA TYR A 278 2.69 -18.37 25.16
C TYR A 278 4.05 -17.78 25.48
N ALA A 279 4.73 -18.32 26.49
CA ALA A 279 6.06 -17.85 26.89
C ALA A 279 7.11 -18.93 26.72
N SER A 280 8.29 -18.51 26.27
CA SER A 280 9.50 -19.34 26.28
C SER A 280 10.02 -19.50 27.72
N ALA A 281 10.94 -20.44 27.94
CA ALA A 281 11.43 -20.79 29.27
C ALA A 281 12.14 -19.64 30.02
N THR A 282 12.38 -18.50 29.37
CA THR A 282 12.95 -17.29 29.97
C THR A 282 11.85 -16.43 30.58
N GLY A 283 11.38 -16.79 31.77
CA GLY A 283 10.27 -16.09 32.44
C GLY A 283 10.60 -14.67 32.89
N ARG A 284 9.62 -13.77 32.80
CA ARG A 284 9.62 -12.41 33.37
C ARG A 284 9.27 -12.48 34.86
N TRP A 285 9.62 -11.42 35.63
CA TRP A 285 9.35 -11.39 37.07
C TRP A 285 7.86 -11.49 37.45
N SER A 286 6.97 -11.05 36.54
CA SER A 286 5.50 -11.10 36.66
C SER A 286 4.91 -12.49 36.48
N ASP A 287 5.71 -13.46 36.03
CA ASP A 287 5.22 -14.79 35.70
C ASP A 287 5.08 -15.68 36.95
N PRO A 288 4.14 -16.66 36.95
CA PRO A 288 4.01 -17.62 38.04
C PRO A 288 5.33 -18.33 38.37
N LYS A 289 5.58 -18.70 39.64
CA LYS A 289 6.87 -19.33 40.03
C LYS A 289 7.16 -20.65 39.32
N PHE A 290 6.12 -21.43 38.99
CA PHE A 290 6.22 -22.70 38.25
C PHE A 290 6.62 -22.51 36.77
N VAL A 291 6.38 -21.31 36.22
CA VAL A 291 6.55 -20.98 34.81
C VAL A 291 8.03 -20.72 34.43
N ARG A 292 8.84 -20.24 35.37
CA ARG A 292 10.23 -19.81 35.12
C ARG A 292 11.18 -20.92 34.65
N THR A 293 10.80 -22.19 34.76
CA THR A 293 11.70 -23.33 34.51
C THR A 293 11.40 -24.11 33.23
N ARG A 294 10.20 -24.02 32.64
CA ARG A 294 9.81 -24.90 31.51
C ARG A 294 9.06 -24.23 30.35
N GLY A 295 8.81 -22.92 30.40
CA GLY A 295 7.92 -22.27 29.43
C GLY A 295 6.48 -22.79 29.54
N TYR A 296 5.52 -22.09 28.96
CA TYR A 296 4.12 -22.48 29.06
C TYR A 296 3.31 -21.94 27.88
N LYS A 297 2.21 -22.63 27.59
CA LYS A 297 1.27 -22.27 26.54
C LYS A 297 -0.15 -22.43 27.06
N ALA A 298 -0.95 -21.38 26.95
CA ALA A 298 -2.38 -21.43 27.20
C ALA A 298 -3.06 -22.20 26.07
N THR A 299 -3.71 -23.31 26.41
CA THR A 299 -4.37 -24.19 25.43
C THR A 299 -5.88 -24.15 25.55
N ARG A 300 -6.40 -23.71 26.70
CA ARG A 300 -7.83 -23.60 26.98
C ARG A 300 -8.10 -22.31 27.75
N ALA A 301 -9.20 -21.65 27.44
CA ALA A 301 -9.80 -20.61 28.25
C ALA A 301 -11.12 -21.14 28.80
N GLN A 302 -11.32 -21.04 30.10
CA GLN A 302 -12.60 -21.29 30.73
C GLN A 302 -13.25 -19.95 31.04
N VAL A 303 -14.42 -19.70 30.47
CA VAL A 303 -15.19 -18.48 30.70
C VAL A 303 -16.45 -18.84 31.46
N GLN A 304 -16.70 -18.15 32.57
CA GLN A 304 -17.88 -18.33 33.40
C GLN A 304 -18.64 -17.02 33.53
N LEU A 305 -19.95 -17.06 33.39
CA LEU A 305 -20.85 -15.93 33.58
C LEU A 305 -21.68 -16.20 34.83
N ARG A 306 -21.60 -15.30 35.81
CA ARG A 306 -22.38 -15.34 37.04
C ARG A 306 -23.38 -14.20 37.04
N CYS A 307 -24.67 -14.53 36.93
CA CYS A 307 -25.77 -13.57 36.83
C CYS A 307 -26.72 -13.68 38.04
N PRO A 308 -27.16 -12.55 38.63
CA PRO A 308 -28.18 -12.56 39.68
C PRO A 308 -29.57 -12.70 39.06
N SER A 309 -30.17 -13.90 39.13
CA SER A 309 -31.52 -14.28 38.63
C SER A 309 -31.74 -14.35 37.09
N ASN A 310 -32.80 -15.07 36.67
CA ASN A 310 -33.30 -15.58 35.35
C ASN A 310 -32.43 -15.60 34.05
N GLY A 311 -31.11 -15.54 34.14
CA GLY A 311 -30.22 -15.78 33.02
C GLY A 311 -30.14 -14.62 32.01
N LEU A 312 -29.01 -14.56 31.30
CA LEU A 312 -28.74 -13.56 30.26
C LEU A 312 -29.17 -14.13 28.90
N LEU A 313 -29.99 -13.40 28.15
CA LEU A 313 -30.26 -13.70 26.74
C LEU A 313 -29.05 -13.33 25.89
N LEU A 314 -28.08 -14.25 25.84
CA LEU A 314 -26.88 -14.13 25.04
C LEU A 314 -27.15 -14.68 23.64
N GLU A 315 -26.91 -13.86 22.61
CA GLU A 315 -26.93 -14.33 21.23
C GLU A 315 -25.58 -14.95 20.86
N HIS A 316 -24.50 -14.22 21.15
CA HIS A 316 -23.17 -14.58 20.70
C HIS A 316 -22.11 -13.98 21.61
N ALA A 317 -21.00 -14.68 21.77
CA ALA A 317 -19.87 -14.21 22.55
C ALA A 317 -18.57 -14.50 21.81
N THR A 318 -17.66 -13.53 21.85
CA THR A 318 -16.34 -13.65 21.24
C THR A 318 -15.26 -13.25 22.23
N LEU A 319 -14.28 -14.13 22.39
CA LEU A 319 -13.08 -13.87 23.15
C LEU A 319 -12.04 -13.25 22.22
N ARG A 320 -11.63 -12.02 22.51
CA ARG A 320 -10.68 -11.26 21.70
C ARG A 320 -9.35 -11.14 22.42
N PHE A 321 -8.29 -11.53 21.74
CA PHE A 321 -6.90 -11.36 22.13
C PHE A 321 -6.29 -10.28 21.23
N ASN A 322 -6.07 -9.09 21.75
CA ASN A 322 -5.41 -8.02 21.02
C ASN A 322 -3.92 -8.01 21.37
N ALA A 323 -3.04 -8.06 20.38
CA ALA A 323 -1.60 -7.98 20.63
C ALA A 323 -1.25 -6.61 21.21
N TYR A 324 -0.56 -6.61 22.35
CA TYR A 324 -0.04 -5.40 22.97
C TYR A 324 1.28 -5.03 22.31
N LEU A 325 1.19 -4.15 21.31
CA LEU A 325 2.36 -3.69 20.56
C LEU A 325 3.11 -2.62 21.37
N THR A 326 4.43 -2.76 21.46
CA THR A 326 5.30 -1.75 22.09
C THR A 326 6.47 -1.38 21.17
N GLY A 327 7.02 -0.17 21.35
CA GLY A 327 8.20 0.28 20.61
C GLY A 327 7.95 0.45 19.10
N LEU A 328 8.83 -0.14 18.29
CA LEU A 328 8.82 0.00 16.83
C LEU A 328 7.56 -0.58 16.16
N PRO A 329 7.10 -1.82 16.44
CA PRO A 329 5.87 -2.34 15.85
C PRO A 329 4.63 -1.50 16.20
N TYR A 330 4.58 -0.90 17.39
CA TYR A 330 3.51 0.02 17.77
C TYR A 330 3.45 1.24 16.83
N LEU A 331 4.60 1.85 16.57
CA LEU A 331 4.71 3.03 15.70
C LEU A 331 4.34 2.67 14.25
N MET A 332 4.80 1.51 13.76
CA MET A 332 4.48 1.04 12.42
C MET A 332 2.99 0.74 12.22
N PHE A 333 2.33 0.15 13.23
CA PHE A 333 0.91 -0.20 13.14
C PHE A 333 0.00 1.03 13.25
N HIS A 334 0.25 1.93 14.20
CA HIS A 334 -0.61 3.12 14.40
C HIS A 334 -0.30 4.25 13.41
N TYR A 335 0.95 4.38 12.96
CA TYR A 335 1.40 5.44 12.06
C TYR A 335 2.15 4.86 10.84
N PRO A 336 1.45 4.11 9.96
CA PRO A 336 2.09 3.41 8.83
C PRO A 336 2.73 4.36 7.82
N LEU A 337 2.10 5.52 7.55
CA LEU A 337 2.64 6.50 6.60
C LEU A 337 3.90 7.18 7.13
N PHE A 338 3.89 7.58 8.41
CA PHE A 338 5.03 8.23 9.03
C PHE A 338 6.24 7.28 9.10
N SER A 339 6.02 6.06 9.60
CA SER A 339 7.06 5.03 9.63
C SER A 339 7.60 4.69 8.23
N PHE A 340 6.72 4.60 7.23
CA PHE A 340 7.12 4.37 5.84
C PHE A 340 8.06 5.46 5.31
N PHE A 341 7.72 6.75 5.46
CA PHE A 341 8.58 7.83 4.97
C PHE A 341 9.92 7.90 5.70
N VAL A 342 9.92 7.72 7.03
CA VAL A 342 11.17 7.69 7.82
C VAL A 342 12.06 6.53 7.37
N PHE A 343 11.49 5.33 7.20
CA PHE A 343 12.23 4.17 6.71
C PHE A 343 12.74 4.38 5.29
N LEU A 344 11.89 4.90 4.39
CA LEU A 344 12.24 5.17 2.99
C LEU A 344 13.42 6.13 2.89
N LEU A 345 13.39 7.25 3.63
CA LEU A 345 14.46 8.25 3.63
C LEU A 345 15.77 7.70 4.19
N LEU A 346 15.73 7.01 5.32
CA LEU A 346 16.92 6.44 5.95
C LEU A 346 17.53 5.33 5.09
N PHE A 347 16.70 4.38 4.64
CA PHE A 347 17.17 3.22 3.89
C PHE A 347 17.66 3.63 2.50
N SER A 348 16.88 4.41 1.73
CA SER A 348 17.33 4.91 0.43
C SER A 348 18.55 5.82 0.54
N GLY A 349 18.67 6.61 1.61
CA GLY A 349 19.83 7.45 1.86
C GLY A 349 21.10 6.64 2.10
N ILE A 350 21.02 5.59 2.93
CA ILE A 350 22.15 4.68 3.19
C ILE A 350 22.54 3.94 1.91
N GLU A 351 21.58 3.39 1.16
CA GLU A 351 21.87 2.72 -0.10
C GLU A 351 22.55 3.63 -1.11
N PHE A 352 22.08 4.88 -1.23
CA PHE A 352 22.69 5.86 -2.13
C PHE A 352 24.12 6.23 -1.69
N LEU A 353 24.37 6.36 -0.39
CA LEU A 353 25.72 6.59 0.15
C LEU A 353 26.66 5.42 -0.12
N VAL A 354 26.18 4.18 0.02
CA VAL A 354 26.96 2.97 -0.29
C VAL A 354 27.23 2.85 -1.79
N ALA A 355 26.24 3.12 -2.64
CA ALA A 355 26.43 3.14 -4.09
C ALA A 355 27.45 4.22 -4.50
N GLY A 356 27.36 5.42 -3.89
CA GLY A 356 28.31 6.50 -4.10
C GLY A 356 29.73 6.17 -3.64
N SER A 357 29.89 5.53 -2.48
CA SER A 357 31.20 5.15 -1.97
C SER A 357 31.85 4.04 -2.80
N LEU A 358 31.08 3.05 -3.27
CA LEU A 358 31.54 2.03 -4.21
C LEU A 358 31.98 2.64 -5.54
N TRP A 359 31.24 3.63 -6.03
CA TRP A 359 31.60 4.33 -7.26
C TRP A 359 32.91 5.13 -7.10
N LEU A 360 33.09 5.82 -5.97
CA LEU A 360 34.35 6.51 -5.66
C LEU A 360 35.52 5.53 -5.54
N LEU A 361 35.34 4.40 -4.86
CA LEU A 361 36.35 3.34 -4.78
C LEU A 361 36.73 2.80 -6.16
N ALA A 362 35.74 2.55 -7.02
CA ALA A 362 35.98 2.11 -8.39
C ALA A 362 36.81 3.15 -9.17
N LEU A 363 36.51 4.44 -9.04
CA LEU A 363 37.30 5.50 -9.66
C LEU A 363 38.75 5.51 -9.17
N VAL A 364 38.96 5.41 -7.85
CA VAL A 364 40.31 5.36 -7.27
C VAL A 364 41.08 4.15 -7.80
N TYR A 365 40.44 2.98 -7.82
CA TYR A 365 41.02 1.75 -8.34
C TYR A 365 41.44 1.87 -9.81
N TYR A 366 40.56 2.37 -10.68
CA TYR A 366 40.89 2.56 -12.09
C TYR A 366 41.93 3.65 -12.33
N SER A 367 41.95 4.71 -11.52
CA SER A 367 42.96 5.77 -11.60
C SER A 367 44.35 5.28 -11.23
N TRP A 368 44.45 4.31 -10.31
CA TRP A 368 45.71 3.68 -9.95
C TRP A 368 46.21 2.78 -11.09
N GLN A 369 45.30 2.03 -11.72
CA GLN A 369 45.65 1.04 -12.74
C GLN A 369 46.12 1.64 -14.08
N SER A 370 45.83 2.92 -14.35
CA SER A 370 46.34 3.64 -15.53
C SER A 370 47.80 4.11 -15.29
N PRO A 371 48.81 3.56 -16.00
CA PRO A 371 50.21 3.96 -15.87
C PRO A 371 50.49 5.38 -16.37
#